data_AF-A0A7G2M831-F1
#
_entry.id   AF-A0A7G2M831-F1
#
_cell.length_a   1.000
_cell.length_b   1.000
_cell.length_c   1.000
_cell.angle_alpha   90.00
_cell.angle_beta   90.00
_cell.angle_gamma   90.00
#
_symmetry.space_group_name_H-M   'P 1'
#
loop_
_entity.id
_entity.type
_entity.pdbx_description
1 polymer ?
#
loop_
_entity_poly.entity_id
_entity_poly.type
_entity_poly.pdbx_seq_one_letter_code
_entity_poly.pdbx_strand_id
1 'polypeptide(L)'
;MKVYVKRMIYGVLGAVVIVIGIIYWYMNRPEVLWEKAQKARGEKAVSYLTRLSKKSDPEWSGKAYYKLFLRSDGDTSLLMAAAVRDEPGACLFLGQKYKSGCEWLNQDVSKALKYLKLAAKLPEGKYVYEADCELIEIYLFDSRFRDYDEAARLVRKYYDPNAGFSTRNRLARNYAGILTYMGKGGYSQNMDKAFVLLKDAQRGSAMFYLGNVWLRKSLYGTERMEYCMTEAMNCYVTAFGGYVEEEDRRMRDKILTDFINEYNAANDRSHMYGRDEYYYTGAVVADWESFRNYDTRFEYDGRVKRNIPNGMGVGKWELEKELFCGLWEDGYPKEGIYALNNGDVYVGTLNKGKFVKGTYYCRDNTKVQY
;
A
#
# COMPACT_ATOMS: atom_id res chain seq x y z
N MET A 1 -63.11 29.68 52.71
CA MET A 1 -61.72 29.26 53.02
C MET A 1 -61.34 27.91 52.40
N LYS A 2 -62.09 26.81 52.64
CA LYS A 2 -61.76 25.46 52.12
C LYS A 2 -61.67 25.32 50.58
N VAL A 3 -62.43 26.10 49.81
CA VAL A 3 -62.40 26.06 48.33
C VAL A 3 -61.17 26.75 47.73
N TYR A 4 -60.71 27.84 48.35
CA TYR A 4 -59.51 28.57 47.93
C TYR A 4 -58.23 27.75 48.16
N VAL A 5 -58.15 27.06 49.31
CA VAL A 5 -57.02 26.18 49.63
C VAL A 5 -56.92 25.01 48.64
N LYS A 6 -58.05 24.40 48.25
CA LYS A 6 -58.05 23.35 47.22
C LYS A 6 -57.57 23.86 45.85
N ARG A 7 -58.08 25.00 45.37
CA ARG A 7 -57.64 25.58 44.09
C ARG A 7 -56.16 25.97 44.08
N MET A 8 -55.64 26.47 45.21
CA MET A 8 -54.23 26.79 45.38
C MET A 8 -53.35 25.53 45.33
N ILE A 9 -53.76 24.44 45.99
CA ILE A 9 -53.07 23.14 45.94
C ILE A 9 -53.04 22.57 44.51
N TYR A 10 -54.16 22.63 43.78
CA TYR A 10 -54.20 22.18 42.39
C TYR A 10 -53.35 23.06 41.45
N GLY A 11 -53.29 24.37 41.69
CA GLY A 11 -52.42 25.28 40.94
C GLY A 11 -50.93 25.00 41.17
N VAL A 12 -50.53 24.75 42.42
CA VAL A 12 -49.15 24.38 42.78
C VAL A 12 -48.79 23.01 42.19
N LEU A 13 -49.68 22.01 42.30
CA LEU A 13 -49.46 20.70 41.68
C LEU A 13 -49.33 20.79 40.16
N GLY A 14 -50.15 21.60 39.50
CA GLY A 14 -50.05 21.86 38.06
C GLY A 14 -48.71 22.48 37.67
N ALA A 15 -48.24 23.49 38.42
CA ALA A 15 -46.93 24.11 38.21
C ALA A 15 -45.78 23.11 38.40
N VAL A 16 -45.84 22.26 39.43
CA VAL A 16 -44.82 21.22 39.69
C VAL A 16 -44.74 20.22 38.54
N VAL A 17 -45.88 19.76 38.01
CA VAL A 17 -45.91 18.82 36.87
C VAL A 17 -45.31 19.46 35.61
N ILE A 18 -45.60 20.74 35.35
CA ILE A 18 -45.01 21.47 34.22
C ILE A 18 -43.49 21.58 34.38
N VAL A 19 -43.00 21.93 35.57
CA VAL A 19 -41.55 22.03 35.85
C VAL A 19 -40.86 20.67 35.69
N ILE A 20 -41.44 19.59 36.22
CA ILE A 20 -40.90 18.23 36.04
C ILE A 20 -40.88 17.85 34.55
N GLY A 21 -41.93 18.20 33.80
CA GLY A 21 -42.01 17.96 32.35
C GLY A 21 -40.90 18.69 31.58
N ILE A 22 -40.64 19.96 31.92
CA ILE A 22 -39.57 20.76 31.31
C ILE A 22 -38.20 20.18 31.63
N ILE A 23 -37.96 19.81 32.90
CA ILE A 23 -36.69 19.19 33.32
C ILE A 23 -36.50 17.84 32.61
N TYR A 24 -37.54 17.01 32.53
CA TYR A 24 -37.48 15.73 31.84
C TYR A 24 -37.19 15.92 30.35
N TRP A 25 -37.85 16.86 29.70
CA TRP A 25 -37.60 17.18 28.29
C TRP A 25 -36.16 17.65 28.07
N TYR A 26 -35.67 18.58 28.90
CA TYR A 26 -34.29 19.06 28.85
C TYR A 26 -33.27 17.94 29.06
N MET A 27 -33.49 17.07 30.06
CA MET A 27 -32.61 15.94 30.35
C MET A 27 -32.58 14.88 29.24
N ASN A 28 -33.58 14.87 28.36
CA ASN A 28 -33.69 13.95 27.23
C ASN A 28 -33.30 14.59 25.90
N ARG A 29 -32.73 15.81 25.89
CA ARG A 29 -32.13 16.38 24.70
C ARG A 29 -30.92 15.56 24.23
N PRO A 30 -30.71 15.37 22.91
CA PRO A 30 -29.64 14.54 22.39
C PRO A 30 -28.24 14.95 22.89
N GLU A 31 -27.96 16.24 22.93
CA GLU A 31 -26.66 16.80 23.36
C GLU A 31 -26.37 16.47 24.82
N VAL A 32 -27.38 16.60 25.68
CA VAL A 32 -27.29 16.33 27.12
C VAL A 32 -27.09 14.84 27.39
N LEU A 33 -27.81 13.98 26.65
CA LEU A 33 -27.63 12.52 26.73
C LEU A 33 -26.24 12.11 26.27
N TRP A 34 -25.73 12.72 25.21
CA TRP A 34 -24.38 12.48 24.71
C TRP A 34 -23.32 12.88 25.73
N GLU A 35 -23.40 14.08 26.30
CA GLU A 35 -22.46 14.55 27.30
C GLU A 35 -22.43 13.64 28.54
N LYS A 36 -23.61 13.22 29.02
CA LYS A 36 -23.74 12.26 30.13
C LYS A 36 -23.15 10.90 29.77
N ALA A 37 -23.34 10.43 28.54
CA ALA A 37 -22.77 9.18 28.06
C ALA A 37 -21.23 9.21 28.02
N GLN A 38 -20.63 10.34 27.67
CA GLN A 38 -19.16 10.50 27.66
C GLN A 38 -18.58 10.49 29.09
N LYS A 39 -19.28 11.10 30.06
CA LYS A 39 -18.83 11.19 31.45
C LYS A 39 -19.10 9.92 32.26
N ALA A 40 -20.14 9.16 31.91
CA ALA A 40 -20.52 7.94 32.60
C ALA A 40 -19.64 6.74 32.24
N ARG A 41 -19.56 5.76 33.15
CA ARG A 41 -18.90 4.45 32.95
C ARG A 41 -19.90 3.31 33.09
N GLY A 42 -19.56 2.15 32.51
CA GLY A 42 -20.35 0.92 32.59
C GLY A 42 -21.78 1.08 32.10
N GLU A 43 -22.72 0.42 32.79
CA GLU A 43 -24.15 0.34 32.44
C GLU A 43 -24.83 1.70 32.31
N LYS A 44 -24.42 2.71 33.10
CA LYS A 44 -24.99 4.07 33.03
C LYS A 44 -24.71 4.71 31.67
N ALA A 45 -23.51 4.54 31.13
CA ALA A 45 -23.16 5.05 29.80
C ALA A 45 -23.97 4.33 28.70
N VAL A 46 -24.09 3.00 28.80
CA VAL A 46 -24.90 2.20 27.88
C VAL A 46 -26.36 2.67 27.89
N SER A 47 -26.95 2.86 29.08
CA SER A 47 -28.32 3.36 29.21
C SER A 47 -28.56 4.72 28.55
N TYR A 48 -27.61 5.65 28.62
CA TYR A 48 -27.71 6.95 27.94
C TYR A 48 -27.60 6.79 26.42
N LEU A 49 -26.67 5.96 25.94
CA LEU A 49 -26.50 5.68 24.51
C LEU A 49 -27.72 4.95 23.93
N THR A 50 -28.31 3.98 24.64
CA THR A 50 -29.54 3.28 24.21
C THR A 50 -30.74 4.23 24.14
N ARG A 51 -30.80 5.25 25.01
CA ARG A 51 -31.84 6.30 24.91
C ARG A 51 -31.59 7.23 23.73
N LEU A 52 -30.33 7.54 23.46
CA LEU A 52 -29.92 8.37 22.33
C LEU A 52 -30.14 7.67 20.98
N SER A 53 -29.92 6.36 20.89
CA SER A 53 -30.11 5.58 19.66
C SER A 53 -31.58 5.49 19.22
N LYS A 54 -32.53 5.64 20.15
CA LYS A 54 -33.97 5.68 19.87
C LYS A 54 -34.47 7.05 19.39
N LYS A 55 -33.61 8.05 19.25
CA LYS A 55 -33.98 9.36 18.71
C LYS A 55 -34.20 9.26 17.20
N SER A 56 -35.16 10.05 16.70
CA SER A 56 -35.48 10.11 15.27
C SER A 56 -34.38 10.78 14.44
N ASP A 57 -33.53 11.58 15.09
CA ASP A 57 -32.39 12.23 14.46
C ASP A 57 -31.33 11.19 14.03
N PRO A 58 -31.06 11.04 12.72
CA PRO A 58 -30.08 10.09 12.20
C PRO A 58 -28.66 10.35 12.71
N GLU A 59 -28.26 11.61 12.92
CA GLU A 59 -26.90 11.95 13.35
C GLU A 59 -26.63 11.43 14.76
N TRP A 60 -27.54 11.75 15.70
CA TRP A 60 -27.40 11.35 17.09
C TRP A 60 -27.59 9.85 17.29
N SER A 61 -28.57 9.27 16.58
CA SER A 61 -28.78 7.83 16.66
C SER A 61 -27.59 7.06 16.06
N GLY A 62 -27.03 7.51 14.93
CA GLY A 62 -25.81 6.95 14.32
C GLY A 62 -24.60 6.98 15.26
N LYS A 63 -24.31 8.15 15.87
CA LYS A 63 -23.26 8.32 16.88
C LYS A 63 -23.44 7.37 18.07
N ALA A 64 -24.67 7.19 18.52
CA ALA A 64 -24.98 6.28 19.63
C ALA A 64 -24.73 4.82 19.25
N TYR A 65 -25.19 4.38 18.07
CA TYR A 65 -24.95 3.03 17.57
C TYR A 65 -23.46 2.72 17.43
N TYR A 66 -22.68 3.64 16.87
CA TYR A 66 -21.24 3.43 16.73
C TYR A 66 -20.53 3.36 18.09
N LYS A 67 -20.90 4.20 19.06
CA LYS A 67 -20.33 4.13 20.42
C LYS A 67 -20.74 2.87 21.17
N LEU A 68 -21.95 2.35 20.94
CA LEU A 68 -22.37 1.06 21.47
C LEU A 68 -21.56 -0.07 20.85
N PHE A 69 -21.38 -0.09 19.52
CA PHE A 69 -20.53 -1.05 18.82
C PHE A 69 -19.12 -1.13 19.43
N LEU A 70 -18.47 0.03 19.65
CA LEU A 70 -17.13 0.10 20.26
C LEU A 70 -17.06 -0.42 21.71
N ARG A 71 -18.21 -0.52 22.41
CA ARG A 71 -18.30 -0.95 23.81
C ARG A 71 -18.82 -2.37 23.97
N SER A 72 -19.48 -2.91 22.96
CA SER A 72 -20.16 -4.21 22.96
C SER A 72 -19.33 -5.28 22.23
N ASP A 73 -18.01 -5.12 22.18
CA ASP A 73 -17.08 -6.06 21.54
C ASP A 73 -17.48 -6.49 20.12
N GLY A 74 -17.94 -5.53 19.30
CA GLY A 74 -18.04 -5.75 17.86
C GLY A 74 -19.40 -6.21 17.33
N ASP A 75 -20.52 -5.92 18.01
CA ASP A 75 -21.86 -6.17 17.46
C ASP A 75 -22.05 -5.50 16.09
N THR A 76 -21.92 -6.30 15.04
CA THR A 76 -21.88 -5.87 13.64
C THR A 76 -23.19 -5.23 13.21
N SER A 77 -24.32 -5.57 13.86
CA SER A 77 -25.62 -4.97 13.57
C SER A 77 -25.65 -3.49 13.94
N LEU A 78 -24.99 -3.11 15.05
CA LEU A 78 -24.87 -1.71 15.48
C LEU A 78 -23.94 -0.94 14.54
N LEU A 79 -22.85 -1.57 14.08
CA LEU A 79 -21.95 -0.97 13.10
C LEU A 79 -22.66 -0.68 11.77
N MET A 80 -23.41 -1.66 11.25
CA MET A 80 -24.20 -1.49 10.02
C MET A 80 -25.28 -0.42 10.21
N ALA A 81 -25.97 -0.41 11.35
CA ALA A 81 -27.00 0.58 11.66
C ALA A 81 -26.44 2.01 11.79
N ALA A 82 -25.22 2.16 12.30
CA ALA A 82 -24.52 3.43 12.36
C ALA A 82 -24.08 3.91 10.96
N ALA A 83 -23.53 3.00 10.13
CA ALA A 83 -23.09 3.33 8.78
C ALA A 83 -24.26 3.70 7.85
N VAL A 84 -25.44 3.07 8.00
CA VAL A 84 -26.67 3.44 7.27
C VAL A 84 -27.17 4.85 7.64
N ARG A 85 -26.76 5.37 8.80
CA ARG A 85 -27.05 6.72 9.26
C ARG A 85 -25.89 7.70 9.00
N ASP A 86 -24.99 7.34 8.10
CA ASP A 86 -23.84 8.15 7.68
C ASP A 86 -22.91 8.56 8.84
N GLU A 87 -22.82 7.73 9.90
CA GLU A 87 -21.83 7.96 10.96
C GLU A 87 -20.41 7.68 10.40
N PRO A 88 -19.51 8.67 10.36
CA PRO A 88 -18.26 8.56 9.61
C PRO A 88 -17.27 7.54 10.16
N GLY A 89 -17.20 7.35 11.47
CA GLY A 89 -16.33 6.33 12.08
C GLY A 89 -16.78 4.92 11.67
N ALA A 90 -18.09 4.68 11.66
CA ALA A 90 -18.71 3.45 11.21
C ALA A 90 -18.53 3.25 9.70
N CYS A 91 -18.75 4.28 8.89
CA CYS A 91 -18.53 4.23 7.44
C CYS A 91 -17.06 3.91 7.08
N LEU A 92 -16.09 4.58 7.73
CA LEU A 92 -14.68 4.29 7.52
C LEU A 92 -14.36 2.84 7.87
N PHE A 93 -14.74 2.41 9.08
CA PHE A 93 -14.41 1.08 9.57
C PHE A 93 -15.04 0.00 8.70
N LEU A 94 -16.33 0.14 8.36
CA LEU A 94 -17.02 -0.79 7.49
C LEU A 94 -16.44 -0.79 6.07
N GLY A 95 -16.04 0.38 5.56
CA GLY A 95 -15.35 0.52 4.29
C GLY A 95 -14.02 -0.26 4.24
N GLN A 96 -13.20 -0.13 5.30
CA GLN A 96 -11.97 -0.89 5.44
C GLN A 96 -12.21 -2.40 5.49
N LYS A 97 -13.24 -2.86 6.23
CA LYS A 97 -13.58 -4.29 6.31
C LYS A 97 -14.08 -4.85 4.98
N TYR A 98 -14.88 -4.09 4.24
CA TYR A 98 -15.25 -4.50 2.87
C TYR A 98 -14.05 -4.51 1.92
N LYS A 99 -13.06 -3.63 2.11
CA LYS A 99 -11.83 -3.61 1.28
C LYS A 99 -10.94 -4.81 1.56
N SER A 100 -10.72 -5.18 2.83
CA SER A 100 -9.82 -6.29 3.20
C SER A 100 -10.51 -7.65 3.25
N GLY A 101 -11.83 -7.69 3.46
CA GLY A 101 -12.52 -8.86 3.98
C GLY A 101 -12.21 -9.10 5.47
N CYS A 102 -13.07 -9.86 6.13
CA CYS A 102 -12.84 -10.46 7.45
C CYS A 102 -13.79 -11.65 7.67
N GLU A 103 -13.67 -12.35 8.80
CA GLU A 103 -14.42 -13.58 9.14
C GLU A 103 -15.93 -13.47 8.92
N TRP A 104 -16.53 -12.31 9.20
CA TRP A 104 -17.96 -12.05 9.10
C TRP A 104 -18.36 -11.16 7.91
N LEU A 105 -17.40 -10.79 7.05
CA LEU A 105 -17.65 -9.92 5.91
C LEU A 105 -16.77 -10.28 4.73
N ASN A 106 -17.39 -10.80 3.66
CA ASN A 106 -16.67 -11.02 2.42
C ASN A 106 -16.15 -9.70 1.84
N GLN A 107 -14.99 -9.76 1.21
CA GLN A 107 -14.42 -8.65 0.48
C GLN A 107 -15.37 -8.18 -0.63
N ASP A 108 -15.66 -6.88 -0.68
CA ASP A 108 -16.54 -6.23 -1.65
C ASP A 108 -16.10 -4.78 -1.86
N VAL A 109 -15.19 -4.56 -2.81
CA VAL A 109 -14.58 -3.24 -3.06
C VAL A 109 -15.61 -2.20 -3.51
N SER A 110 -16.71 -2.61 -4.16
CA SER A 110 -17.80 -1.71 -4.53
C SER A 110 -18.47 -1.11 -3.30
N LYS A 111 -18.76 -1.96 -2.29
CA LYS A 111 -19.31 -1.48 -1.01
C LYS A 111 -18.27 -0.70 -0.22
N ALA A 112 -17.00 -1.10 -0.26
CA ALA A 112 -15.92 -0.33 0.36
C ALA A 112 -15.91 1.11 -0.17
N LEU A 113 -15.90 1.30 -1.50
CA LEU A 113 -15.96 2.61 -2.14
C LEU A 113 -17.17 3.43 -1.70
N LYS A 114 -18.36 2.82 -1.63
CA LYS A 114 -19.57 3.51 -1.17
C LYS A 114 -19.37 4.09 0.23
N TYR A 115 -18.94 3.28 1.19
CA TYR A 115 -18.81 3.72 2.59
C TYR A 115 -17.62 4.65 2.82
N LEU A 116 -16.50 4.43 2.14
CA LEU A 116 -15.34 5.32 2.21
C LEU A 116 -15.67 6.72 1.65
N LYS A 117 -16.43 6.80 0.55
CA LYS A 117 -16.93 8.08 0.01
C LYS A 117 -17.86 8.80 1.00
N LEU A 118 -18.69 8.07 1.74
CA LEU A 118 -19.53 8.64 2.79
C LEU A 118 -18.69 9.19 3.94
N ALA A 119 -17.69 8.43 4.40
CA ALA A 119 -16.77 8.88 5.45
C ALA A 119 -15.96 10.13 5.04
N ALA A 120 -15.63 10.26 3.75
CA ALA A 120 -14.89 11.40 3.20
C ALA A 120 -15.72 12.68 2.97
N LYS A 121 -17.06 12.61 3.00
CA LYS A 121 -17.96 13.74 2.67
C LYS A 121 -18.10 14.79 3.78
N LEU A 122 -17.58 14.55 4.97
CA LEU A 122 -17.81 15.45 6.11
C LEU A 122 -16.81 16.60 6.20
N PRO A 123 -17.23 17.76 6.76
CA PRO A 123 -16.39 18.94 6.94
C PRO A 123 -15.32 18.65 8.01
N GLU A 124 -14.18 18.14 7.56
CA GLU A 124 -12.90 17.98 8.27
C GLU A 124 -12.93 17.21 9.61
N GLY A 125 -12.24 16.07 9.63
CA GLY A 125 -12.05 15.27 10.84
C GLY A 125 -11.00 14.18 10.66
N LYS A 126 -10.66 13.48 11.74
CA LYS A 126 -9.68 12.37 11.75
C LYS A 126 -9.97 11.33 10.65
N TYR A 127 -11.24 11.01 10.44
CA TYR A 127 -11.70 9.96 9.54
C TYR A 127 -11.65 10.32 8.05
N VAL A 128 -11.72 11.61 7.71
CA VAL A 128 -11.74 12.07 6.30
C VAL A 128 -10.41 11.74 5.63
N TYR A 129 -9.30 12.05 6.29
CA TYR A 129 -7.97 11.78 5.79
C TYR A 129 -7.71 10.27 5.64
N GLU A 130 -8.12 9.47 6.63
CA GLU A 130 -7.99 8.02 6.59
C GLU A 130 -8.84 7.44 5.43
N ALA A 131 -10.08 7.88 5.27
CA ALA A 131 -10.95 7.46 4.17
C ALA A 131 -10.36 7.83 2.79
N ASP A 132 -9.85 9.05 2.64
CA ASP A 132 -9.24 9.51 1.38
C ASP A 132 -7.99 8.69 1.04
N CYS A 133 -7.20 8.25 2.03
CA CYS A 133 -6.06 7.36 1.78
C CYS A 133 -6.51 5.98 1.28
N GLU A 134 -7.56 5.40 1.88
CA GLU A 134 -8.12 4.13 1.40
C GLU A 134 -8.66 4.25 -0.03
N LEU A 135 -9.31 5.38 -0.35
CA LEU A 135 -9.80 5.69 -1.70
C LEU A 135 -8.64 5.82 -2.70
N ILE A 136 -7.57 6.54 -2.35
CA ILE A 136 -6.38 6.66 -3.20
C ILE A 136 -5.84 5.27 -3.57
N GLU A 137 -5.72 4.35 -2.62
CA GLU A 137 -5.22 3.01 -2.90
C GLU A 137 -6.14 2.22 -3.83
N ILE A 138 -7.47 2.30 -3.63
CA ILE A 138 -8.41 1.63 -4.53
C ILE A 138 -8.25 2.19 -5.95
N TYR A 139 -8.20 3.52 -6.09
CA TYR A 139 -8.08 4.17 -7.39
C TYR A 139 -6.73 3.94 -8.08
N LEU A 140 -5.65 3.73 -7.32
CA LEU A 140 -4.33 3.42 -7.89
C LEU A 140 -4.21 1.95 -8.30
N PHE A 141 -4.74 1.03 -7.48
CA PHE A 141 -4.33 -0.38 -7.53
C PHE A 141 -5.44 -1.36 -7.89
N ASP A 142 -6.72 -1.09 -7.59
CA ASP A 142 -7.81 -1.97 -8.04
C ASP A 142 -8.12 -1.71 -9.52
N SER A 143 -7.93 -2.72 -10.36
CA SER A 143 -8.09 -2.60 -11.81
C SER A 143 -9.51 -2.25 -12.25
N ARG A 144 -10.54 -2.62 -11.46
CA ARG A 144 -11.96 -2.39 -11.78
C ARG A 144 -12.40 -0.96 -11.50
N PHE A 145 -11.76 -0.32 -10.53
CA PHE A 145 -12.11 1.02 -10.05
C PHE A 145 -11.02 2.05 -10.26
N ARG A 146 -10.01 1.71 -11.07
CA ARG A 146 -8.83 2.53 -11.32
C ARG A 146 -9.22 3.91 -11.86
N ASP A 147 -8.78 4.94 -11.16
CA ASP A 147 -9.02 6.35 -11.52
C ASP A 147 -7.83 7.21 -11.06
N TYR A 148 -6.85 7.39 -11.94
CA TYR A 148 -5.63 8.11 -11.61
C TYR A 148 -5.86 9.62 -11.39
N ASP A 149 -6.87 10.21 -12.02
CA ASP A 149 -7.14 11.64 -11.90
C ASP A 149 -7.78 11.95 -10.55
N GLU A 150 -8.71 11.10 -10.10
CA GLU A 150 -9.32 11.22 -8.78
C GLU A 150 -8.32 10.90 -7.66
N ALA A 151 -7.48 9.87 -7.83
CA ALA A 151 -6.37 9.59 -6.92
C ALA A 151 -5.45 10.81 -6.77
N ALA A 152 -5.06 11.42 -7.90
CA ALA A 152 -4.20 12.59 -7.92
C ALA A 152 -4.86 13.82 -7.29
N ARG A 153 -6.18 14.01 -7.49
CA ARG A 153 -6.95 15.07 -6.85
C ARG A 153 -6.91 14.94 -5.32
N LEU A 154 -7.12 13.73 -4.80
CA LEU A 154 -7.04 13.44 -3.37
C LEU A 154 -5.62 13.62 -2.82
N VAL A 155 -4.59 13.19 -3.55
CA VAL A 155 -3.19 13.40 -3.15
C VAL A 155 -2.87 14.89 -3.01
N ARG A 156 -3.28 15.73 -3.98
CA ARG A 156 -3.05 17.18 -3.95
C ARG A 156 -3.76 17.90 -2.80
N LYS A 157 -4.83 17.32 -2.23
CA LYS A 157 -5.50 17.85 -1.03
C LYS A 157 -4.61 17.83 0.21
N TYR A 158 -3.63 16.91 0.26
CA TYR A 158 -2.81 16.66 1.47
C TYR A 158 -1.31 16.83 1.26
N TYR A 159 -0.85 16.80 0.01
CA TYR A 159 0.55 16.96 -0.33
C TYR A 159 0.91 18.44 -0.46
N ASP A 160 1.77 18.92 0.43
CA ASP A 160 2.40 20.23 0.33
C ASP A 160 3.92 20.05 0.24
N PRO A 161 4.57 20.48 -0.85
CA PRO A 161 6.02 20.34 -1.02
C PRO A 161 6.84 21.18 -0.02
N ASN A 162 6.25 22.21 0.58
CA ASN A 162 6.91 23.14 1.49
C ASN A 162 6.62 22.86 2.97
N ALA A 163 5.62 22.03 3.27
CA ALA A 163 5.33 21.66 4.65
C ALA A 163 6.30 20.58 5.16
N GLY A 164 6.65 20.67 6.44
CA GLY A 164 7.49 19.68 7.11
C GLY A 164 6.85 18.29 7.19
N PHE A 165 7.58 17.32 7.74
CA PHE A 165 7.19 15.92 7.83
C PHE A 165 6.06 15.66 8.84
N SER A 166 4.83 16.07 8.53
CA SER A 166 3.65 15.53 9.19
C SER A 166 3.35 14.12 8.66
N THR A 167 2.75 13.25 9.49
CA THR A 167 2.35 11.90 9.06
C THR A 167 1.44 11.93 7.84
N ARG A 168 0.57 12.95 7.72
CA ARG A 168 -0.35 13.13 6.61
C ARG A 168 0.38 13.50 5.31
N ASN A 169 1.27 14.49 5.40
CA ASN A 169 2.06 14.91 4.24
C ASN A 169 2.96 13.76 3.76
N ARG A 170 3.59 12.99 4.67
CA ARG A 170 4.46 11.86 4.31
C ARG A 170 3.76 10.82 3.42
N LEU A 171 2.52 10.46 3.72
CA LEU A 171 1.78 9.49 2.91
C LEU A 171 1.34 10.08 1.57
N ALA A 172 0.84 11.33 1.58
CA ALA A 172 0.49 12.01 0.34
C ALA A 172 1.71 12.18 -0.59
N ARG A 173 2.88 12.48 -0.03
CA ARG A 173 4.17 12.51 -0.73
C ARG A 173 4.51 11.17 -1.39
N ASN A 174 4.30 10.06 -0.69
CA ASN A 174 4.53 8.73 -1.25
C ASN A 174 3.61 8.45 -2.45
N TYR A 175 2.31 8.73 -2.34
CA TYR A 175 1.39 8.57 -3.46
C TYR A 175 1.69 9.51 -4.63
N ALA A 176 2.14 10.75 -4.36
CA ALA A 176 2.65 11.65 -5.39
C ALA A 176 3.89 11.07 -6.10
N GLY A 177 4.78 10.40 -5.35
CA GLY A 177 5.91 9.66 -5.90
C GLY A 177 5.50 8.53 -6.82
N ILE A 178 4.50 7.73 -6.41
CA ILE A 178 3.95 6.64 -7.24
C ILE A 178 3.33 7.19 -8.53
N LEU A 179 2.52 8.24 -8.45
CA LEU A 179 1.93 8.89 -9.64
C LEU A 179 3.00 9.48 -10.57
N THR A 180 4.07 10.04 -10.00
CA THR A 180 5.23 10.55 -10.75
C THR A 180 6.03 9.42 -11.42
N TYR A 181 6.16 8.25 -10.77
CA TYR A 181 6.76 7.08 -11.40
C TYR A 181 5.92 6.58 -12.58
N MET A 182 4.59 6.55 -12.42
CA MET A 182 3.66 6.06 -13.44
C MET A 182 3.44 7.04 -14.60
N GLY A 183 3.65 8.35 -14.37
CA GLY A 183 3.26 9.40 -15.32
C GLY A 183 1.75 9.52 -15.51
N LYS A 184 0.97 9.50 -14.41
CA LYS A 184 -0.50 9.46 -14.43
C LYS A 184 -1.12 10.56 -13.55
N GLY A 185 -2.42 10.85 -13.73
CA GLY A 185 -3.14 11.79 -12.88
C GLY A 185 -2.69 13.26 -13.01
N GLY A 186 -2.14 13.61 -14.18
CA GLY A 186 -1.50 14.91 -14.44
C GLY A 186 -0.06 15.03 -13.94
N TYR A 187 0.53 13.97 -13.38
CA TYR A 187 1.97 13.93 -13.08
C TYR A 187 2.74 13.44 -14.31
N SER A 188 3.80 14.15 -14.69
CA SER A 188 4.73 13.69 -15.73
C SER A 188 5.61 12.56 -15.19
N GLN A 189 5.90 11.57 -16.03
CA GLN A 189 6.81 10.49 -15.66
C GLN A 189 8.21 11.06 -15.42
N ASN A 190 8.75 10.88 -14.21
CA ASN A 190 10.09 11.33 -13.87
C ASN A 190 10.70 10.49 -12.72
N MET A 191 11.72 9.70 -13.04
CA MET A 191 12.29 8.73 -12.10
C MET A 191 13.08 9.39 -10.96
N ASP A 192 13.85 10.45 -11.24
CA ASP A 192 14.61 11.16 -10.20
C ASP A 192 13.68 11.86 -9.19
N LYS A 193 12.61 12.47 -9.70
CA LYS A 193 11.59 13.09 -8.84
C LYS A 193 10.82 12.04 -8.05
N ALA A 194 10.45 10.91 -8.68
CA ALA A 194 9.83 9.79 -7.99
C ALA A 194 10.73 9.25 -6.88
N PHE A 195 12.04 9.10 -7.13
CA PHE A 195 13.04 8.71 -6.13
C PHE A 195 13.04 9.66 -4.93
N VAL A 196 13.15 10.96 -5.17
CA VAL A 196 13.16 11.98 -4.09
C VAL A 196 11.89 11.94 -3.26
N LEU A 197 10.74 11.64 -3.87
CA LEU A 197 9.46 11.55 -3.18
C LEU A 197 9.34 10.26 -2.36
N LEU A 198 9.91 9.16 -2.85
CA LEU A 198 9.75 7.81 -2.28
C LEU A 198 10.89 7.38 -1.36
N LYS A 199 12.06 8.02 -1.37
CA LYS A 199 13.27 7.55 -0.65
C LYS A 199 13.08 7.34 0.87
N ASP A 200 12.13 8.05 1.48
CA ASP A 200 11.81 7.96 2.91
C ASP A 200 10.55 7.09 3.16
N ALA A 201 10.13 6.29 2.18
CA ALA A 201 9.00 5.40 2.28
C ALA A 201 9.23 4.31 3.34
N GLN A 202 8.15 3.94 4.03
CA GLN A 202 8.16 2.91 5.08
C GLN A 202 6.97 1.94 4.94
N ARG A 203 6.25 1.98 3.82
CA ARG A 203 4.99 1.23 3.60
C ARG A 203 5.01 0.46 2.29
N GLY A 204 4.35 -0.69 2.30
CA GLY A 204 4.22 -1.68 1.22
C GLY A 204 4.31 -1.14 -0.20
N SER A 205 3.23 -0.54 -0.68
CA SER A 205 3.13 -0.04 -2.07
C SER A 205 4.21 0.99 -2.41
N ALA A 206 4.49 1.96 -1.53
CA ALA A 206 5.53 2.96 -1.77
C ALA A 206 6.94 2.34 -1.88
N MET A 207 7.25 1.35 -1.05
CA MET A 207 8.49 0.59 -1.10
C MET A 207 8.60 -0.24 -2.39
N PHE A 208 7.52 -0.87 -2.83
CA PHE A 208 7.48 -1.56 -4.12
C PHE A 208 7.86 -0.63 -5.28
N TYR A 209 7.26 0.56 -5.34
CA TYR A 209 7.59 1.53 -6.39
C TYR A 209 8.99 2.12 -6.25
N LEU A 210 9.48 2.31 -5.03
CA LEU A 210 10.88 2.70 -4.80
C LEU A 210 11.84 1.63 -5.32
N GLY A 211 11.54 0.35 -5.09
CA GLY A 211 12.31 -0.78 -5.65
C GLY A 211 12.36 -0.72 -7.17
N ASN A 212 11.23 -0.44 -7.82
CA ASN A 212 11.19 -0.29 -9.28
C ASN A 212 12.02 0.90 -9.77
N VAL A 213 12.03 2.01 -9.03
CA VAL A 213 12.88 3.18 -9.33
C VAL A 213 14.36 2.79 -9.23
N TRP A 214 14.76 2.05 -8.19
CA TRP A 214 16.13 1.54 -8.04
C TRP A 214 16.54 0.60 -9.17
N LEU A 215 15.66 -0.32 -9.59
CA LEU A 215 15.92 -1.17 -10.76
C LEU A 215 16.11 -0.34 -12.03
N ARG A 216 15.27 0.67 -12.28
CA ARG A 216 15.45 1.53 -13.47
C ARG A 216 16.74 2.34 -13.40
N LYS A 217 17.17 2.76 -12.21
CA LYS A 217 18.48 3.42 -12.03
C LYS A 217 19.65 2.49 -12.35
N SER A 218 19.55 1.18 -12.12
CA SER A 218 20.62 0.23 -12.51
C SER A 218 20.74 0.10 -14.03
N LEU A 219 19.65 0.30 -14.78
CA LEU A 219 19.62 0.22 -16.24
C LEU A 219 20.15 1.48 -16.94
N TYR A 220 19.80 2.66 -16.42
CA TYR A 220 19.99 3.93 -17.13
C TYR A 220 20.83 4.95 -16.37
N GLY A 221 21.21 4.66 -15.12
CA GLY A 221 21.92 5.58 -14.23
C GLY A 221 23.44 5.42 -14.27
N THR A 222 24.11 6.24 -13.46
CA THR A 222 25.57 6.22 -13.26
C THR A 222 25.99 5.47 -11.99
N GLU A 223 25.04 4.98 -11.20
CA GLU A 223 25.28 4.27 -9.95
C GLU A 223 25.67 2.81 -10.21
N ARG A 224 26.42 2.19 -9.29
CA ARG A 224 26.84 0.79 -9.45
C ARG A 224 25.63 -0.13 -9.39
N MET A 225 25.60 -1.09 -10.31
CA MET A 225 24.47 -1.99 -10.50
C MET A 225 24.16 -2.82 -9.24
N GLU A 226 25.15 -3.43 -8.59
CA GLU A 226 24.99 -4.19 -7.35
C GLU A 226 24.32 -3.37 -6.27
N TYR A 227 24.74 -2.10 -6.15
CA TYR A 227 24.17 -1.20 -5.16
C TYR A 227 22.69 -0.94 -5.44
N CYS A 228 22.34 -0.51 -6.65
CA CYS A 228 20.96 -0.25 -7.01
C CYS A 228 20.08 -1.50 -6.90
N MET A 229 20.59 -2.66 -7.31
CA MET A 229 19.85 -3.93 -7.21
C MET A 229 19.67 -4.39 -5.77
N THR A 230 20.67 -4.20 -4.92
CA THR A 230 20.59 -4.51 -3.48
C THR A 230 19.53 -3.63 -2.82
N GLU A 231 19.54 -2.33 -3.12
CA GLU A 231 18.53 -1.40 -2.61
C GLU A 231 17.12 -1.74 -3.13
N ALA A 232 16.99 -2.15 -4.40
CA ALA A 232 15.72 -2.60 -4.96
C ALA A 232 15.18 -3.84 -4.21
N MET A 233 16.01 -4.86 -4.00
CA MET A 233 15.59 -6.06 -3.27
C MET A 233 15.29 -5.77 -1.80
N ASN A 234 16.05 -4.87 -1.17
CA ASN A 234 15.70 -4.39 0.17
C ASN A 234 14.31 -3.76 0.20
N CYS A 235 14.00 -2.92 -0.80
CA CYS A 235 12.70 -2.33 -0.94
C CYS A 235 11.59 -3.38 -1.09
N TYR A 236 11.78 -4.38 -1.95
CA TYR A 236 10.80 -5.44 -2.14
C TYR A 236 10.57 -6.26 -0.88
N VAL A 237 11.62 -6.67 -0.17
CA VAL A 237 11.42 -7.42 1.08
C VAL A 237 10.68 -6.60 2.12
N THR A 238 10.95 -5.29 2.24
CA THR A 238 10.15 -4.43 3.10
C THR A 238 8.71 -4.26 2.59
N ALA A 239 8.52 -4.21 1.26
CA ALA A 239 7.22 -4.05 0.65
C ALA A 239 6.31 -5.27 0.93
N PHE A 240 6.89 -6.46 0.90
CA PHE A 240 6.19 -7.75 1.05
C PHE A 240 6.17 -8.30 2.49
N GLY A 241 6.97 -7.75 3.41
CA GLY A 241 6.93 -8.11 4.83
C GLY A 241 7.25 -9.60 5.14
N GLY A 242 7.13 -9.97 6.42
CA GLY A 242 7.44 -11.32 6.94
C GLY A 242 6.30 -12.36 6.81
N TYR A 243 5.24 -12.06 6.07
CA TYR A 243 4.14 -12.99 5.79
C TYR A 243 3.95 -13.05 4.29
N VAL A 244 4.36 -14.17 3.69
CA VAL A 244 4.38 -14.34 2.24
C VAL A 244 3.16 -15.14 1.81
N GLU A 245 2.04 -14.46 1.60
CA GLU A 245 0.99 -15.05 0.78
C GLU A 245 1.51 -15.28 -0.64
N GLU A 246 0.92 -16.27 -1.33
CA GLU A 246 1.37 -16.72 -2.65
C GLU A 246 1.30 -15.60 -3.72
N GLU A 247 0.42 -14.61 -3.54
CA GLU A 247 0.25 -13.47 -4.43
C GLU A 247 1.43 -12.49 -4.42
N ASP A 248 2.02 -12.22 -3.25
CA ASP A 248 3.18 -11.33 -3.11
C ASP A 248 4.44 -11.92 -3.77
N ARG A 249 4.58 -13.25 -3.70
CA ARG A 249 5.62 -14.02 -4.42
C ARG A 249 5.44 -13.93 -5.93
N ARG A 250 4.22 -14.17 -6.44
CA ARG A 250 3.92 -14.01 -7.86
C ARG A 250 4.18 -12.58 -8.34
N MET A 251 3.95 -11.59 -7.48
CA MET A 251 4.20 -10.19 -7.81
C MET A 251 5.70 -9.86 -7.87
N ARG A 252 6.51 -10.36 -6.92
CA ARG A 252 7.97 -10.29 -6.98
C ARG A 252 8.52 -10.95 -8.24
N ASP A 253 8.08 -12.18 -8.53
CA ASP A 253 8.54 -12.93 -9.70
C ASP A 253 8.14 -12.22 -10.99
N LYS A 254 6.95 -11.61 -11.02
CA LYS A 254 6.51 -10.75 -12.12
C LYS A 254 7.36 -9.49 -12.25
N ILE A 255 7.73 -8.79 -11.16
CA ILE A 255 8.63 -7.63 -11.24
C ILE A 255 9.98 -8.02 -11.84
N LEU A 256 10.56 -9.13 -11.38
CA LEU A 256 11.82 -9.63 -11.91
C LEU A 256 11.68 -9.97 -13.40
N THR A 257 10.58 -10.62 -13.78
CA THR A 257 10.25 -10.93 -15.17
C THR A 257 10.05 -9.67 -16.02
N ASP A 258 9.31 -8.68 -15.52
CA ASP A 258 9.06 -7.41 -16.20
C ASP A 258 10.36 -6.60 -16.33
N PHE A 259 11.23 -6.63 -15.32
CA PHE A 259 12.57 -6.05 -15.40
C PHE A 259 13.43 -6.72 -16.47
N ILE A 260 13.39 -8.06 -16.56
CA ILE A 260 14.08 -8.82 -17.62
C ILE A 260 13.54 -8.42 -19.00
N ASN A 261 12.21 -8.35 -19.15
CA ASN A 261 11.58 -7.96 -20.40
C ASN A 261 11.92 -6.51 -20.80
N GLU A 262 11.92 -5.57 -19.85
CA GLU A 262 12.30 -4.18 -20.09
C GLU A 262 13.79 -4.04 -20.43
N TYR A 263 14.67 -4.80 -19.78
CA TYR A 263 16.09 -4.88 -20.13
C TYR A 263 16.26 -5.36 -21.58
N ASN A 264 15.58 -6.45 -21.96
CA ASN A 264 15.65 -7.02 -23.30
C ASN A 264 15.16 -6.01 -24.35
N ALA A 265 14.02 -5.34 -24.09
CA ALA A 265 13.46 -4.34 -25.00
C ALA A 265 14.33 -3.07 -25.15
N ALA A 266 14.97 -2.61 -24.06
CA ALA A 266 15.83 -1.44 -24.08
C ALA A 266 17.14 -1.64 -24.85
N ASN A 267 17.58 -2.90 -24.92
CA ASN A 267 18.84 -3.33 -25.51
C ASN A 267 18.69 -3.97 -26.90
N ASP A 268 17.48 -3.94 -27.49
CA ASP A 268 17.25 -4.21 -28.92
C ASP A 268 17.79 -3.06 -29.81
N ARG A 269 19.04 -2.65 -29.54
CA ARG A 269 19.82 -1.68 -30.29
C ARG A 269 20.88 -2.45 -31.07
N SER A 270 20.41 -3.12 -32.11
CA SER A 270 21.25 -3.40 -33.27
C SER A 270 21.94 -2.11 -33.70
N HIS A 271 23.26 -2.20 -33.91
CA HIS A 271 24.14 -1.14 -34.42
C HIS A 271 24.72 -0.16 -33.38
N MET A 272 25.89 -0.49 -32.84
CA MET A 272 27.10 0.37 -32.82
C MET A 272 28.14 -0.19 -31.85
N TYR A 273 28.98 -1.13 -32.28
CA TYR A 273 30.15 -1.53 -31.49
C TYR A 273 31.32 -1.87 -32.44
N GLY A 274 32.56 -1.63 -31.99
CA GLY A 274 33.78 -1.83 -32.78
C GLY A 274 34.00 -3.29 -33.19
N ARG A 275 34.99 -3.59 -34.06
CA ARG A 275 35.21 -4.94 -34.65
C ARG A 275 35.18 -6.13 -33.67
N ASP A 276 35.46 -5.90 -32.38
CA ASP A 276 35.62 -6.95 -31.35
C ASP A 276 34.54 -6.93 -30.25
N GLU A 277 33.64 -5.95 -30.24
CA GLU A 277 32.55 -5.83 -29.25
C GLU A 277 31.22 -5.81 -30.01
N TYR A 278 30.22 -6.54 -29.53
CA TYR A 278 28.89 -6.56 -30.14
C TYR A 278 27.82 -7.00 -29.15
N TYR A 279 26.56 -6.81 -29.53
CA TYR A 279 25.43 -7.32 -28.77
C TYR A 279 25.01 -8.69 -29.33
N TYR A 280 24.80 -9.66 -28.45
CA TYR A 280 24.42 -11.02 -28.81
C TYR A 280 23.11 -11.39 -28.13
N THR A 281 22.25 -12.09 -28.86
CA THR A 281 21.05 -12.74 -28.31
C THR A 281 20.95 -14.14 -28.92
N GLY A 282 20.72 -15.15 -28.08
CA GLY A 282 20.49 -16.52 -28.51
C GLY A 282 21.22 -17.58 -27.68
N ALA A 283 21.15 -18.82 -28.16
CA ALA A 283 21.84 -19.95 -27.56
C ALA A 283 23.34 -19.88 -27.87
N VAL A 284 24.16 -19.81 -26.81
CA VAL A 284 25.61 -19.71 -26.95
C VAL A 284 26.15 -20.97 -27.62
N VAL A 285 26.76 -20.79 -28.80
CA VAL A 285 27.38 -21.87 -29.56
C VAL A 285 28.73 -22.22 -28.93
N ALA A 286 29.12 -23.50 -29.00
CA ALA A 286 30.29 -24.12 -28.37
C ALA A 286 31.66 -23.43 -28.62
N ASP A 287 31.71 -22.42 -29.48
CA ASP A 287 32.89 -21.67 -29.91
C ASP A 287 33.32 -20.59 -28.90
N TRP A 288 32.53 -20.35 -27.85
CA TRP A 288 32.87 -19.43 -26.76
C TRP A 288 33.79 -20.15 -25.76
N GLU A 289 35.10 -19.91 -25.86
CA GLU A 289 36.18 -20.66 -25.17
C GLU A 289 35.98 -20.85 -23.65
N SER A 290 35.22 -19.97 -22.98
CA SER A 290 34.97 -20.01 -21.54
C SER A 290 33.82 -20.93 -21.10
N PHE A 291 32.95 -21.41 -22.01
CA PHE A 291 31.75 -22.18 -21.69
C PHE A 291 31.81 -23.67 -22.02
N ARG A 292 32.98 -24.20 -22.42
CA ARG A 292 33.18 -25.62 -22.80
C ARG A 292 32.77 -26.67 -21.75
N ASN A 293 32.38 -26.26 -20.54
CA ASN A 293 31.97 -27.16 -19.45
C ASN A 293 30.50 -27.03 -19.01
N TYR A 294 29.72 -26.10 -19.58
CA TYR A 294 28.26 -26.06 -19.37
C TYR A 294 27.60 -26.70 -20.60
N ASP A 295 26.71 -27.67 -20.37
CA ASP A 295 25.92 -28.30 -21.43
C ASP A 295 25.27 -27.20 -22.29
N THR A 296 25.19 -27.44 -23.60
CA THR A 296 24.88 -26.50 -24.71
C THR A 296 23.57 -25.70 -24.63
N ARG A 297 22.89 -25.69 -23.47
CA ARG A 297 21.62 -25.04 -23.17
C ARG A 297 21.79 -23.80 -22.29
N PHE A 298 22.77 -22.98 -22.65
CA PHE A 298 22.96 -21.65 -22.09
C PHE A 298 22.53 -20.60 -23.12
N GLU A 299 21.51 -19.82 -22.76
CA GLU A 299 21.09 -18.67 -23.56
C GLU A 299 21.70 -17.40 -22.97
N TYR A 300 22.23 -16.54 -23.85
CA TYR A 300 22.80 -15.26 -23.46
C TYR A 300 22.19 -14.13 -24.26
N ASP A 301 21.82 -13.07 -23.56
CA ASP A 301 21.34 -11.82 -24.14
C ASP A 301 22.12 -10.66 -23.52
N GLY A 302 23.10 -10.11 -24.26
CA GLY A 302 23.97 -9.09 -23.70
C GLY A 302 25.21 -8.77 -24.51
N ARG A 303 26.09 -7.98 -23.89
CA ARG A 303 27.33 -7.52 -24.49
C ARG A 303 28.37 -8.63 -24.55
N VAL A 304 29.03 -8.72 -25.69
CA VAL A 304 30.08 -9.69 -25.97
C VAL A 304 31.33 -8.95 -26.39
N LYS A 305 32.47 -9.42 -25.91
CA LYS A 305 33.81 -8.98 -26.33
C LYS A 305 34.61 -10.20 -26.71
N ARG A 306 35.20 -10.23 -27.91
CA ARG A 306 36.01 -11.38 -28.38
C ARG A 306 35.27 -12.73 -28.24
N ASN A 307 33.99 -12.75 -28.57
CA ASN A 307 33.13 -13.95 -28.48
C ASN A 307 32.99 -14.53 -27.06
N ILE A 308 33.07 -13.71 -26.01
CA ILE A 308 32.69 -14.08 -24.65
C ILE A 308 31.83 -12.99 -24.00
N PRO A 309 30.87 -13.35 -23.12
CA PRO A 309 30.09 -12.39 -22.33
C PRO A 309 30.98 -11.39 -21.63
N ASN A 310 30.79 -10.11 -21.90
CA ASN A 310 31.61 -9.06 -21.34
C ASN A 310 30.85 -7.74 -21.34
N GLY A 311 30.59 -7.21 -20.15
CA GLY A 311 29.67 -6.12 -19.93
C GLY A 311 28.29 -6.61 -19.49
N MET A 312 27.29 -5.75 -19.66
CA MET A 312 25.94 -6.03 -19.20
C MET A 312 25.26 -7.15 -20.01
N GLY A 313 24.64 -8.11 -19.34
CA GLY A 313 23.88 -9.16 -19.99
C GLY A 313 23.07 -10.06 -19.06
N VAL A 314 22.21 -10.86 -19.66
CA VAL A 314 21.38 -11.87 -19.03
C VAL A 314 21.84 -13.24 -19.52
N GLY A 315 22.10 -14.15 -18.59
CA GLY A 315 22.42 -15.55 -18.88
C GLY A 315 21.36 -16.45 -18.27
N LYS A 316 20.85 -17.40 -19.06
CA LYS A 316 19.86 -18.37 -18.64
C LYS A 316 20.41 -19.77 -18.83
N TRP A 317 20.43 -20.53 -17.74
CA TRP A 317 20.82 -21.93 -17.73
C TRP A 317 19.56 -22.79 -17.71
N GLU A 318 19.20 -23.37 -18.85
CA GLU A 318 17.89 -24.04 -18.98
C GLU A 318 17.78 -25.32 -18.15
N LEU A 319 18.89 -26.04 -17.99
CA LEU A 319 18.92 -27.29 -17.23
C LEU A 319 18.79 -27.04 -15.74
N GLU A 320 19.57 -26.10 -15.26
CA GLU A 320 19.60 -25.70 -13.86
C GLU A 320 18.34 -24.92 -13.50
N LYS A 321 17.65 -24.31 -14.48
CA LYS A 321 16.56 -23.33 -14.31
C LYS A 321 17.01 -22.11 -13.52
N GLU A 322 18.22 -21.69 -13.80
CA GLU A 322 18.87 -20.54 -13.16
C GLU A 322 18.97 -19.38 -14.14
N LEU A 323 18.98 -18.18 -13.59
CA LEU A 323 19.07 -16.95 -14.36
C LEU A 323 20.01 -15.99 -13.67
N PHE A 324 20.92 -15.39 -14.43
CA PHE A 324 21.72 -14.27 -13.98
C PHE A 324 21.43 -13.04 -14.82
N CYS A 325 21.25 -11.89 -14.18
CA CYS A 325 21.17 -10.60 -14.83
C CYS A 325 22.18 -9.65 -14.17
N GLY A 326 23.15 -9.17 -14.94
CA GLY A 326 24.19 -8.33 -14.37
C GLY A 326 25.37 -8.08 -15.29
N LEU A 327 26.46 -7.62 -14.69
CA LEU A 327 27.76 -7.48 -15.31
C LEU A 327 28.42 -8.85 -15.48
N TRP A 328 28.91 -9.08 -16.69
CA TRP A 328 29.75 -10.19 -17.09
C TRP A 328 31.17 -9.70 -17.31
N GLU A 329 32.16 -10.50 -16.91
CA GLU A 329 33.57 -10.24 -17.18
C GLU A 329 34.23 -11.54 -17.62
N ASP A 330 34.85 -11.48 -18.80
CA ASP A 330 35.58 -12.60 -19.40
C ASP A 330 34.79 -13.93 -19.40
N GLY A 331 33.50 -13.82 -19.72
CA GLY A 331 32.58 -14.94 -19.83
C GLY A 331 31.95 -15.41 -18.52
N TYR A 332 32.24 -14.78 -17.39
CA TYR A 332 31.66 -15.16 -16.09
C TYR A 332 30.75 -14.08 -15.53
N PRO A 333 29.67 -14.46 -14.82
CA PRO A 333 28.93 -13.54 -13.98
C PRO A 333 29.89 -12.88 -12.99
N LYS A 334 29.84 -11.55 -12.88
CA LYS A 334 30.69 -10.76 -12.00
C LYS A 334 29.88 -10.02 -10.94
N GLU A 335 28.84 -9.30 -11.33
CA GLU A 335 28.08 -8.45 -10.40
C GLU A 335 26.62 -8.37 -10.86
N GLY A 336 25.66 -8.82 -10.05
CA GLY A 336 24.25 -8.79 -10.49
C GLY A 336 23.29 -9.59 -9.63
N ILE A 337 22.14 -9.93 -10.22
CA ILE A 337 21.09 -10.74 -9.62
C ILE A 337 21.19 -12.15 -10.19
N TYR A 338 21.30 -13.14 -9.31
CA TYR A 338 21.27 -14.56 -9.63
C TYR A 338 20.00 -15.18 -9.03
N ALA A 339 19.03 -15.52 -9.87
CA ALA A 339 17.85 -16.26 -9.49
C ALA A 339 18.13 -17.77 -9.59
N LEU A 340 17.99 -18.44 -8.46
CA LEU A 340 18.27 -19.86 -8.31
C LEU A 340 17.01 -20.69 -8.52
N ASN A 341 17.20 -21.94 -8.89
CA ASN A 341 16.11 -22.85 -9.22
C ASN A 341 15.16 -23.20 -8.07
N ASN A 342 15.62 -23.00 -6.84
CA ASN A 342 14.86 -23.18 -5.61
C ASN A 342 13.98 -21.96 -5.27
N GLY A 343 14.08 -20.88 -6.06
CA GLY A 343 13.36 -19.62 -5.89
C GLY A 343 14.07 -18.60 -5.00
N ASP A 344 15.30 -18.89 -4.59
CA ASP A 344 16.17 -17.95 -3.89
C ASP A 344 16.79 -16.96 -4.89
N VAL A 345 17.13 -15.77 -4.39
CA VAL A 345 17.73 -14.71 -5.20
C VAL A 345 19.00 -14.23 -4.51
N TYR A 346 20.13 -14.30 -5.19
CA TYR A 346 21.36 -13.67 -4.75
C TYR A 346 21.56 -12.34 -5.47
N VAL A 347 21.93 -11.30 -4.74
CA VAL A 347 22.35 -10.02 -5.32
C VAL A 347 23.74 -9.70 -4.82
N GLY A 348 24.71 -9.63 -5.73
CA GLY A 348 26.08 -9.38 -5.32
C GLY A 348 27.13 -9.67 -6.37
N THR A 349 28.36 -9.72 -5.88
CA THR A 349 29.57 -10.02 -6.63
C THR A 349 29.86 -11.52 -6.64
N LEU A 350 30.06 -12.05 -7.84
CA LEU A 350 30.54 -13.39 -8.11
C LEU A 350 32.01 -13.35 -8.56
N ASN A 351 32.76 -14.40 -8.21
CA ASN A 351 34.09 -14.65 -8.76
C ASN A 351 34.09 -16.04 -9.39
N LYS A 352 34.19 -16.09 -10.73
CA LYS A 352 34.16 -17.34 -11.51
C LYS A 352 32.98 -18.25 -11.12
N GLY A 353 31.78 -17.65 -11.01
CA GLY A 353 30.54 -18.36 -10.67
C GLY A 353 30.34 -18.69 -9.19
N LYS A 354 31.24 -18.29 -8.29
CA LYS A 354 31.05 -18.44 -6.83
C LYS A 354 30.62 -17.13 -6.21
N PHE A 355 29.66 -17.18 -5.29
CA PHE A 355 29.25 -16.03 -4.48
C PHE A 355 30.41 -15.60 -3.57
N VAL A 356 30.81 -14.32 -3.64
CA VAL A 356 31.93 -13.79 -2.85
C VAL A 356 31.52 -12.65 -1.93
N LYS A 357 30.57 -11.81 -2.37
CA LYS A 357 30.11 -10.68 -1.56
C LYS A 357 28.70 -10.29 -2.00
N GLY A 358 27.76 -10.18 -1.08
CA GLY A 358 26.40 -9.78 -1.46
C GLY A 358 25.34 -10.12 -0.44
N THR A 359 24.09 -10.03 -0.87
CA THR A 359 22.93 -10.43 -0.07
C THR A 359 22.21 -11.58 -0.74
N TYR A 360 22.05 -12.67 0.00
CA TYR A 360 21.25 -13.82 -0.39
C TYR A 360 19.86 -13.69 0.21
N TYR A 361 18.84 -13.72 -0.63
CA TYR A 361 17.43 -13.64 -0.29
C TYR A 361 16.81 -15.02 -0.45
N CYS A 362 16.60 -15.70 0.67
CA CYS A 362 15.98 -17.01 0.70
C CYS A 362 14.48 -16.90 0.40
N ARG A 363 13.90 -17.98 -0.12
CA ARG A 363 12.46 -18.11 -0.38
C ARG A 363 11.59 -17.95 0.87
N ASP A 364 12.14 -18.22 2.05
CA ASP A 364 11.48 -18.02 3.35
C ASP A 364 11.61 -16.57 3.87
N ASN A 365 12.04 -15.64 3.02
CA ASN A 365 12.32 -14.23 3.31
C ASN A 365 13.47 -13.99 4.31
N THR A 366 14.26 -15.01 4.65
CA THR A 366 15.52 -14.77 5.36
C THR A 366 16.54 -14.10 4.44
N LYS A 367 17.36 -13.22 5.03
CA LYS A 367 18.46 -12.55 4.33
C LYS A 367 19.78 -12.94 4.97
N VAL A 368 20.75 -13.31 4.15
CA VAL A 368 22.11 -13.63 4.58
C VAL A 368 23.09 -12.70 3.86
N GLN A 369 23.94 -12.03 4.62
CA GLN A 369 25.03 -11.23 4.06
C GLN A 369 26.29 -12.10 3.94
N TYR A 370 26.94 -11.99 2.78
CA TYR A 370 28.21 -12.64 2.44
C TYR A 370 29.33 -11.63 2.32
#